data_AF-A0A3D3GWJ5-F1
#
_entry.id   AF-A0A3D3GWJ5-F1
#
_cell.length_a   1.000
_cell.length_b   1.000
_cell.length_c   1.000
_cell.angle_alpha   90.00
_cell.angle_beta   90.00
_cell.angle_gamma   90.00
#
_symmetry.space_group_name_H-M   'P 1'
#
loop_
_entity.id
_entity.type
_entity.pdbx_description
1 polymer ?
#
loop_
_entity_poly.entity_id
_entity_poly.type
_entity_poly.pdbx_seq_one_letter_code
_entity_poly.pdbx_strand_id
1 'polypeptide(L)'
;MNKRITSVISGLLFAALSVNFSLAQAKSDNFSTQQLTQIADIKQQALESDLAWDLVESLTTEVGPRMPGTPGDKAGVLWAVAKFKA
;
A
#
# COMPACT_ATOMS: atom_id res chain seq x y z
N MET A 1 -34.73 48.03 12.30
CA MET A 1 -34.92 46.98 11.28
C MET A 1 -33.61 46.24 10.96
N ASN A 2 -32.66 46.18 11.92
CA ASN A 2 -31.25 45.97 11.58
C ASN A 2 -30.75 44.60 12.07
N LYS A 3 -31.34 44.08 13.16
CA LYS A 3 -30.96 42.80 13.80
C LYS A 3 -31.39 41.55 13.02
N ARG A 4 -32.49 41.63 12.25
CA ARG A 4 -32.97 40.53 11.40
C ARG A 4 -32.09 40.36 10.16
N ILE A 5 -31.66 41.47 9.58
CA ILE A 5 -30.78 41.48 8.40
C ILE A 5 -29.39 40.95 8.77
N THR A 6 -28.84 41.38 9.90
CA THR A 6 -27.54 40.84 10.39
C THR A 6 -27.61 39.36 10.74
N SER A 7 -28.73 38.85 11.25
CA SER A 7 -28.91 37.42 11.54
C SER A 7 -28.97 36.56 10.28
N VAL A 8 -29.64 37.03 9.22
CA VAL A 8 -29.71 36.31 7.92
C VAL A 8 -28.35 36.32 7.22
N ILE A 9 -27.64 37.44 7.24
CA ILE A 9 -26.28 37.54 6.67
C ILE A 9 -25.30 36.64 7.43
N SER A 10 -25.39 36.59 8.76
CA SER A 10 -24.52 35.74 9.58
C SER A 10 -24.80 34.25 9.37
N GLY A 11 -26.07 33.85 9.19
CA GLY A 11 -26.43 32.47 8.82
C GLY A 11 -25.93 32.05 7.43
N LEU A 12 -26.04 32.94 6.44
CA LEU A 12 -25.50 32.73 5.10
C LEU A 12 -23.96 32.62 5.10
N LEU A 13 -23.29 33.46 5.88
CA LEU A 13 -21.84 33.40 6.04
C LEU A 13 -21.42 32.08 6.72
N PHE A 14 -22.13 31.65 7.77
CA PHE A 14 -21.84 30.39 8.47
C PHE A 14 -22.04 29.16 7.58
N ALA A 15 -23.09 29.15 6.74
CA ALA A 15 -23.33 28.09 5.76
C ALA A 15 -22.30 28.09 4.62
N ALA A 16 -21.83 29.26 4.18
CA ALA A 16 -20.77 29.36 3.17
C ALA A 16 -19.42 28.85 3.71
N LEU A 17 -19.08 29.13 4.98
CA LEU A 17 -17.85 28.63 5.59
C LEU A 17 -17.86 27.12 5.82
N SER A 18 -19.00 26.50 6.17
CA SER A 18 -19.07 25.06 6.44
C SER A 18 -18.89 24.19 5.19
N VAL A 19 -19.28 24.66 4.01
CA VAL A 19 -19.08 23.94 2.73
C VAL A 19 -17.59 23.81 2.36
N ASN A 20 -16.76 24.78 2.76
CA ASN A 20 -15.32 24.76 2.46
C ASN A 20 -14.53 23.75 3.31
N PHE A 21 -15.04 23.37 4.49
CA PHE A 21 -14.37 22.40 5.37
C PHE A 21 -14.45 20.97 4.82
N SER A 22 -15.55 20.60 4.15
CA SER A 22 -15.76 19.26 3.58
C SER A 22 -14.92 18.96 2.33
N LEU A 23 -14.32 19.97 1.71
CA LEU A 23 -13.42 19.80 0.56
C LEU A 23 -11.95 19.66 0.96
N ALA A 24 -11.61 19.83 2.23
CA ALA A 24 -10.30 19.51 2.78
C ALA A 24 -10.15 17.98 2.98
N GLN A 25 -10.42 17.20 1.94
CA GLN A 25 -10.05 15.81 1.88
C GLN A 25 -8.53 15.79 1.73
N ALA A 26 -7.81 15.32 2.75
CA ALA A 26 -6.38 15.05 2.65
C ALA A 26 -6.15 13.87 1.68
N LYS A 27 -6.20 14.15 0.38
CA LYS A 27 -5.71 13.22 -0.64
C LYS A 27 -4.20 13.18 -0.51
N SER A 28 -3.65 12.00 -0.22
CA SER A 28 -2.21 11.80 -0.30
C SER A 28 -1.85 11.61 -1.76
N ASP A 29 -1.04 12.50 -2.34
CA ASP A 29 -0.53 12.40 -3.71
C ASP A 29 0.60 11.35 -3.86
N ASN A 30 0.67 10.38 -2.93
CA ASN A 30 1.72 9.37 -2.94
C ASN A 30 1.65 8.41 -4.15
N PHE A 31 0.48 8.29 -4.80
CA PHE A 31 0.28 7.37 -5.93
C PHE A 31 -0.65 7.95 -7.01
N SER A 32 -0.30 7.72 -8.27
CA SER A 32 -1.13 8.05 -9.43
C SER A 32 -2.31 7.08 -9.56
N THR A 33 -3.35 7.51 -10.27
CA THR A 33 -4.51 6.64 -10.57
C THR A 33 -4.10 5.38 -11.35
N GLN A 34 -3.10 5.50 -12.23
CA GLN A 34 -2.56 4.35 -12.96
C GLN A 34 -1.92 3.32 -12.03
N GLN A 35 -1.15 3.78 -11.03
CA GLN A 35 -0.56 2.90 -10.01
C GLN A 35 -1.64 2.20 -9.18
N LEU A 36 -2.71 2.92 -8.81
CA LEU A 36 -3.83 2.34 -8.06
C LEU A 36 -4.56 1.25 -8.85
N THR A 37 -4.76 1.43 -10.15
CA THR A 37 -5.32 0.40 -11.02
C THR A 37 -4.39 -0.81 -11.13
N GLN A 38 -3.11 -0.59 -11.36
CA GLN A 38 -2.12 -1.67 -11.47
C GLN A 38 -1.99 -2.50 -10.19
N ILE A 39 -2.14 -1.87 -9.01
CA ILE A 39 -2.12 -2.58 -7.71
C ILE A 39 -3.29 -3.56 -7.61
N ALA A 40 -4.47 -3.25 -8.17
CA ALA A 40 -5.62 -4.15 -8.14
C ALA A 40 -5.29 -5.47 -8.87
N ASP A 41 -4.65 -5.37 -10.05
CA ASP A 41 -4.26 -6.53 -10.84
C ASP A 41 -3.16 -7.36 -10.16
N ILE A 42 -2.12 -6.68 -9.63
CA ILE A 42 -1.04 -7.35 -8.88
C ILE A 42 -1.60 -8.11 -7.67
N LYS A 43 -2.56 -7.50 -6.96
CA LYS A 43 -3.22 -8.14 -5.81
C LYS A 43 -3.97 -9.39 -6.23
N GLN A 44 -4.73 -9.33 -7.32
CA GLN A 44 -5.47 -10.50 -7.80
C GLN A 44 -4.52 -11.62 -8.19
N GLN A 45 -3.45 -11.31 -8.94
CA GLN A 45 -2.43 -12.28 -9.33
C GLN A 45 -1.76 -12.92 -8.12
N ALA A 46 -1.45 -12.14 -7.07
CA ALA A 46 -0.85 -12.66 -5.85
C ALA A 46 -1.79 -13.59 -5.05
N LEU A 47 -3.11 -13.33 -5.07
CA LEU A 47 -4.10 -14.18 -4.40
C LEU A 47 -4.33 -15.51 -5.14
N GLU A 48 -4.11 -15.53 -6.45
CA GLU A 48 -4.29 -16.72 -7.29
C GLU A 48 -2.99 -17.51 -7.50
N SER A 49 -1.86 -17.07 -6.92
CA SER A 49 -0.55 -17.67 -7.15
C SER A 49 -0.02 -18.38 -5.91
N ASP A 50 0.44 -19.62 -6.11
CA ASP A 50 1.15 -20.40 -5.09
C ASP A 50 2.64 -20.03 -4.97
N LEU A 51 3.14 -19.06 -5.75
CA LEU A 51 4.57 -18.74 -5.85
C LEU A 51 5.22 -18.44 -4.49
N ALA A 52 4.51 -17.76 -3.58
CA ALA A 52 5.03 -17.47 -2.25
C ALA A 52 5.22 -18.75 -1.42
N TRP A 53 4.28 -19.68 -1.54
CA TRP A 53 4.38 -21.01 -0.91
C TRP A 53 5.53 -21.81 -1.53
N ASP A 54 5.58 -21.90 -2.86
CA ASP A 54 6.63 -22.66 -3.58
C ASP A 54 8.04 -22.16 -3.22
N LEU A 55 8.22 -20.83 -3.09
CA LEU A 55 9.50 -20.25 -2.70
C LEU A 55 9.90 -20.61 -1.27
N VAL A 56 8.98 -20.54 -0.30
CA VAL A 56 9.30 -20.86 1.10
C VAL A 56 9.48 -22.37 1.30
N GLU A 57 8.67 -23.20 0.64
CA GLU A 57 8.81 -24.65 0.64
C GLU A 57 10.16 -25.06 0.05
N SER A 58 10.50 -24.56 -1.14
CA SER A 58 11.81 -24.81 -1.78
C SER A 58 12.96 -24.38 -0.88
N LEU A 59 12.92 -23.16 -0.33
CA LEU A 59 13.99 -22.67 0.56
C LEU A 59 14.13 -23.53 1.82
N THR A 60 13.03 -23.90 2.47
CA THR A 60 13.09 -24.63 3.74
C THR A 60 13.37 -26.12 3.56
N THR A 61 13.02 -26.70 2.42
CA THR A 61 13.23 -28.12 2.11
C THR A 61 14.57 -28.38 1.44
N GLU A 62 14.98 -27.54 0.49
CA GLU A 62 16.24 -27.71 -0.25
C GLU A 62 17.45 -27.17 0.51
N VAL A 63 17.26 -26.14 1.35
CA VAL A 63 18.34 -25.50 2.12
C VAL A 63 18.25 -25.83 3.61
N GLY A 64 17.09 -25.60 4.24
CA GLY A 64 16.92 -25.80 5.68
C GLY A 64 17.58 -24.72 6.56
N PRO A 65 18.10 -25.07 7.77
CA PRO A 65 18.71 -24.11 8.69
C PRO A 65 19.93 -23.39 8.09
N ARG A 66 19.94 -22.05 8.18
CA ARG A 66 20.88 -21.17 7.45
C ARG A 66 21.42 -20.04 8.31
N MET A 67 21.95 -20.40 9.49
CA MET A 67 22.58 -19.44 10.41
C MET A 67 23.85 -18.83 9.76
N PRO A 68 24.11 -17.52 9.92
CA PRO A 68 25.28 -16.87 9.33
C PRO A 68 26.60 -17.56 9.68
N GLY A 69 27.49 -17.70 8.70
CA GLY A 69 28.81 -18.33 8.86
C GLY A 69 28.80 -19.87 8.88
N THR A 70 27.64 -20.50 8.72
CA THR A 70 27.53 -21.97 8.58
C THR A 70 27.52 -22.40 7.11
N PRO A 71 27.68 -23.70 6.80
CA PRO A 71 27.45 -24.19 5.44
C PRO A 71 26.05 -23.85 4.90
N GLY A 72 25.04 -23.80 5.77
CA GLY A 72 23.67 -23.42 5.41
C GLY A 72 23.53 -21.96 4.94
N ASP A 73 24.36 -21.05 5.46
CA ASP A 73 24.43 -19.66 4.97
C ASP A 73 24.85 -19.62 3.50
N LYS A 74 25.98 -20.26 3.17
CA LYS A 74 26.47 -20.37 1.78
C LYS A 74 25.45 -21.03 0.87
N ALA A 75 24.79 -22.10 1.32
CA ALA A 75 23.74 -22.78 0.57
C ALA A 75 22.53 -21.86 0.31
N GLY A 76 22.10 -21.08 1.30
CA GLY A 76 21.02 -20.11 1.15
C GLY A 76 21.35 -19.00 0.15
N VAL A 77 22.58 -18.49 0.15
CA VAL A 77 23.03 -17.51 -0.85
C VAL A 77 23.03 -18.11 -2.25
N LEU A 78 23.57 -19.32 -2.42
CA LEU A 78 23.59 -19.99 -3.73
C LEU A 78 22.19 -20.27 -4.25
N TRP A 79 21.28 -20.76 -3.41
CA TRP A 79 19.87 -20.96 -3.74
C TRP A 79 19.23 -19.64 -4.20
N ALA A 80 19.41 -18.55 -3.45
CA ALA A 80 18.80 -17.26 -3.79
C ALA A 80 19.34 -16.71 -5.12
N VAL A 81 20.64 -16.84 -5.36
CA VAL A 81 21.26 -16.47 -6.63
C VAL A 81 20.66 -17.29 -7.78
N ALA A 82 20.48 -18.60 -7.60
CA ALA A 82 19.90 -19.46 -8.63
C ALA A 82 18.42 -19.16 -8.91
N LYS A 83 17.63 -18.78 -7.89
CA LYS A 83 16.20 -18.47 -8.04
C LYS A 83 15.93 -17.07 -8.61
N PHE A 84 16.77 -16.08 -8.29
CA PHE A 84 16.46 -14.67 -8.56
C PHE A 84 17.38 -13.99 -9.58
N LYS A 85 18.45 -14.64 -10.04
CA LYS A 85 19.16 -14.16 -11.22
C LYS A 85 18.48 -14.70 -12.49
N ALA A 86 18.02 -13.78 -13.32
CA ALA A 86 17.73 -14.02 -14.73
C ALA A 86 19.01 -13.87 -15.55
#